data_AF-A0A7R9ZX86-F1
#
_entry.id   AF-A0A7R9ZX86-F1
#
_cell.length_a   1.000
_cell.length_b   1.000
_cell.length_c   1.000
_cell.angle_alpha   90.00
_cell.angle_beta   90.00
_cell.angle_gamma   90.00
#
_symmetry.space_group_name_H-M   'P 1'
#
loop_
_entity.id
_entity.type
_entity.pdbx_description
1 polymer ?
#
loop_
_entity_poly.entity_id
_entity_poly.type
_entity_poly.pdbx_seq_one_letter_code
_entity_poly.pdbx_strand_id
1 'polypeptide(L)'
;TFLRKRCAPMALALSWRRVAAVRCRPPRCAALFGPGAPALHGPGRAFAVSASELATEVERELASGKKLQKGGSTYTKVEAELTRLREDNDHIIAQDMELKEVRSGHVAEEQKIIEQVRTTGDVKVHGPHLIDILKKIEDIDFQLAGLRCQQLENSRDISKLKREKVRIEKSEAVRTLIEQVDQAVEEGQSVSEGGPLAGAISDLVQGLYDEFDKNNEAASDTKKDIENSLSRLRSLVLGRRVRRGRINSETEALGGQLVSSFYELQRKNTKLGRLRDVQALNAKEINVLERAMDKLSRHARVRDLIQAKDVQKMEAEAAQLWEEIQQVRAALADLEAARAKHAQEAADAVDRLRAPSMLGVVTPETGELRERLIASLREEELCASRLAVLRGAQAQDIMFLGQLRAALLE
;
A
#
# COMPACT_ATOMS: atom_id res chain seq x y z
N THR A 1 -24.15 25.97 -30.64
CA THR A 1 -25.23 24.97 -30.84
C THR A 1 -24.62 23.62 -31.17
N PHE A 2 -24.33 22.80 -30.16
CA PHE A 2 -24.37 21.32 -30.15
C PHE A 2 -23.83 20.82 -28.78
N LEU A 3 -24.77 20.73 -27.82
CA LEU A 3 -24.89 19.78 -26.69
C LEU A 3 -23.59 19.28 -26.02
N ARG A 4 -23.17 19.80 -24.85
CA ARG A 4 -23.76 19.56 -23.51
C ARG A 4 -24.35 18.15 -23.34
N LYS A 5 -23.52 17.18 -22.91
CA LYS A 5 -23.98 15.94 -22.25
C LYS A 5 -23.40 15.84 -20.83
N ARG A 6 -24.29 16.16 -19.90
CA ARG A 6 -24.43 15.71 -18.50
C ARG A 6 -23.35 14.74 -17.98
N CYS A 7 -22.49 15.24 -17.10
CA CYS A 7 -21.95 14.43 -15.99
C CYS A 7 -22.92 14.58 -14.81
N ALA A 8 -23.78 13.58 -14.62
CA ALA A 8 -24.50 13.40 -13.37
C ALA A 8 -23.56 12.73 -12.34
N PRO A 9 -23.65 13.06 -11.05
CA PRO A 9 -22.82 12.43 -10.03
C PRO A 9 -23.35 11.01 -9.78
N MET A 10 -22.54 10.00 -10.11
CA MET A 10 -22.84 8.61 -9.76
C MET A 10 -22.62 8.40 -8.25
N ALA A 11 -23.62 8.78 -7.47
CA ALA A 11 -23.84 8.25 -6.14
C ALA A 11 -24.35 6.80 -6.27
N LEU A 12 -23.42 5.85 -6.37
CA LEU A 12 -23.71 4.43 -6.18
C LEU A 12 -23.13 3.99 -4.83
N ALA A 13 -23.92 4.26 -3.79
CA ALA A 13 -23.87 3.52 -2.55
C ALA A 13 -24.32 2.08 -2.82
N LEU A 14 -23.38 1.15 -2.90
CA LEU A 14 -23.65 -0.29 -2.76
C LEU A 14 -22.69 -0.91 -1.75
N SER A 15 -23.30 -1.55 -0.78
CA SER A 15 -22.76 -2.18 0.41
C SER A 15 -21.70 -3.24 0.12
N TRP A 16 -20.42 -2.89 0.28
CA TRP A 16 -19.32 -3.85 0.49
C TRP A 16 -18.53 -3.56 1.78
N ARG A 17 -19.14 -2.78 2.70
CA ARG A 17 -18.53 -2.29 3.95
C ARG A 17 -18.48 -3.30 5.10
N ARG A 18 -18.47 -4.61 4.84
CA ARG A 18 -18.35 -5.64 5.91
C ARG A 18 -17.15 -6.60 5.79
N VAL A 19 -16.19 -6.35 4.89
CA VAL A 19 -15.02 -7.24 4.76
C VAL A 19 -13.66 -6.53 4.83
N ALA A 20 -13.60 -5.19 4.90
CA ALA A 20 -12.34 -4.45 4.75
C ALA A 20 -11.68 -3.92 6.03
N ALA A 21 -12.27 -4.08 7.21
CA ALA A 21 -11.74 -3.49 8.46
C ALA A 21 -11.27 -4.50 9.51
N VAL A 22 -10.99 -5.75 9.14
CA VAL A 22 -10.12 -6.58 9.98
C VAL A 22 -8.69 -6.28 9.57
N ARG A 23 -8.03 -5.36 10.30
CA ARG A 23 -6.59 -5.45 10.47
C ARG A 23 -6.34 -6.81 11.14
N CYS A 24 -6.33 -7.88 10.35
CA CYS A 24 -5.71 -9.13 10.75
C CYS A 24 -4.24 -8.79 10.90
N ARG A 25 -3.84 -8.30 12.09
CA ARG A 25 -2.58 -8.80 12.61
C ARG A 25 -2.73 -10.31 12.52
N PRO A 26 -1.92 -11.04 11.72
CA PRO A 26 -1.89 -12.48 11.89
C PRO A 26 -1.70 -12.71 13.40
N PRO A 27 -2.36 -13.73 13.99
CA PRO A 27 -2.01 -14.11 15.35
C PRO A 27 -0.49 -14.19 15.37
N ARG A 28 0.16 -13.41 16.25
CA ARG A 28 1.58 -13.62 16.52
C ARG A 28 1.68 -15.12 16.74
N CYS A 29 2.46 -15.83 15.93
CA CYS A 29 2.47 -17.29 15.93
C CYS A 29 2.66 -17.85 17.36
N ALA A 30 3.28 -17.08 18.25
CA ALA A 30 3.33 -17.27 19.70
C ALA A 30 2.01 -17.70 20.39
N ALA A 31 0.82 -17.28 19.93
CA ALA A 31 -0.44 -17.56 20.62
C ALA A 31 -1.05 -18.95 20.31
N LEU A 32 -0.48 -19.70 19.37
CA LEU A 32 -0.90 -21.08 19.06
C LEU A 32 -0.08 -22.15 19.79
N PHE A 33 0.94 -21.74 20.54
CA PHE A 33 1.83 -22.65 21.26
C PHE A 33 1.48 -22.68 22.74
N GLY A 34 1.26 -23.89 23.29
CA GLY A 34 1.04 -24.09 24.71
C GLY A 34 2.24 -23.65 25.56
N PRO A 35 2.10 -23.58 26.89
CA PRO A 35 3.08 -23.01 27.82
C PRO A 35 4.42 -23.79 27.96
N GLY A 36 4.81 -24.59 26.97
CA GLY A 36 6.02 -25.41 26.97
C GLY A 36 6.77 -25.47 25.65
N ALA A 37 6.41 -24.69 24.62
CA ALA A 37 7.23 -24.64 23.40
C ALA A 37 8.61 -24.03 23.73
N PRO A 38 9.73 -24.69 23.35
CA PRO A 38 11.04 -24.12 23.55
C PRO A 38 11.06 -22.77 22.85
N ALA A 39 11.42 -21.72 23.60
CA ALA A 39 11.60 -20.42 23.02
C ALA A 39 12.69 -20.55 21.94
N LEU A 40 12.29 -20.57 20.67
CA LEU A 40 13.20 -20.37 19.55
C LEU A 40 13.78 -18.98 19.74
N HIS A 41 14.87 -18.89 20.48
CA HIS A 41 15.75 -17.73 20.55
C HIS A 41 16.44 -17.62 19.20
N GLY A 42 15.67 -17.26 18.16
CA GLY A 42 16.25 -16.47 17.09
C GLY A 42 16.83 -15.21 17.73
N PRO A 43 17.95 -14.67 17.22
CA PRO A 43 18.53 -13.45 17.76
C PRO A 43 17.42 -12.42 17.91
N GLY A 44 17.14 -12.04 19.15
CA GLY A 44 16.11 -11.04 19.45
C GLY A 44 16.39 -9.85 18.53
N ARG A 45 15.36 -9.37 17.83
CA ARG A 45 15.48 -8.26 16.86
C ARG A 45 16.26 -7.13 17.52
N ALA A 46 17.55 -7.07 17.27
CA ALA A 46 18.45 -6.05 17.77
C ALA A 46 18.21 -4.83 16.89
N PHE A 47 17.11 -4.12 17.19
CA PHE A 47 16.69 -2.81 16.66
C PHE A 47 17.31 -2.38 15.32
N ALA A 48 17.18 -3.20 14.29
CA ALA A 48 17.15 -2.74 12.91
C ALA A 48 15.72 -2.27 12.64
N VAL A 49 15.57 -1.06 12.10
CA VAL A 49 14.26 -0.48 11.76
C VAL A 49 13.48 -1.50 10.93
N SER A 50 12.30 -1.90 11.41
CA SER A 50 11.54 -2.96 10.75
C SER A 50 11.12 -2.52 9.35
N ALA A 51 10.94 -3.46 8.42
CA ALA A 51 10.42 -3.17 7.08
C ALA A 51 9.10 -2.35 7.11
N SER A 52 8.30 -2.53 8.17
CA SER A 52 7.11 -1.72 8.34
C SER A 52 7.40 -0.28 8.73
N GLU A 53 8.37 -0.05 9.62
CA GLU A 53 8.81 1.29 10.04
C GLU A 53 9.49 2.03 8.90
N LEU A 54 10.37 1.38 8.13
CA LEU A 54 10.99 1.97 6.94
C LEU A 54 9.95 2.39 5.91
N ALA A 55 8.94 1.55 5.66
CA ALA A 55 7.87 1.94 4.74
C ALA A 55 7.04 3.13 5.26
N THR A 56 6.75 3.18 6.56
CA THR A 56 6.09 4.35 7.17
C THR A 56 6.98 5.59 7.12
N GLU A 57 8.31 5.44 7.25
CA GLU A 57 9.28 6.51 7.10
C GLU A 57 9.23 7.07 5.67
N VAL A 58 9.30 6.21 4.65
CA VAL A 58 9.17 6.61 3.23
C VAL A 58 7.84 7.32 2.98
N GLU A 59 6.72 6.76 3.44
CA GLU A 59 5.40 7.38 3.32
C GLU A 59 5.36 8.78 3.93
N ARG A 60 5.85 8.91 5.16
CA ARG A 60 5.90 10.19 5.88
C ARG A 60 6.80 11.21 5.17
N GLU A 61 7.97 10.80 4.71
CA GLU A 61 8.90 11.70 4.04
C GLU A 61 8.34 12.20 2.71
N LEU A 62 7.76 11.31 1.90
CA LEU A 62 7.07 11.68 0.66
C LEU A 62 5.85 12.57 0.93
N ALA A 63 5.06 12.27 1.95
CA ALA A 63 3.90 13.08 2.33
C ALA A 63 4.31 14.49 2.82
N SER A 64 5.45 14.59 3.52
CA SER A 64 6.00 15.89 3.96
C SER A 64 6.66 16.70 2.84
N GLY A 65 6.72 16.18 1.62
CA GLY A 65 7.34 16.86 0.49
C GLY A 65 8.88 16.84 0.52
N LYS A 66 9.50 15.97 1.31
CA LYS A 66 10.96 15.77 1.27
C LYS A 66 11.38 15.11 -0.04
N LYS A 67 12.55 15.51 -0.57
CA LYS A 67 13.12 14.91 -1.79
C LYS A 67 13.79 13.60 -1.43
N LEU A 68 13.16 12.49 -1.77
CA LEU A 68 13.81 11.19 -1.75
C LEU A 68 14.47 10.96 -3.10
N GLN A 69 15.72 10.49 -3.07
CA GLN A 69 16.52 10.25 -4.26
C GLN A 69 17.06 8.83 -4.24
N LYS A 70 17.25 8.25 -5.42
CA LYS A 70 17.97 7.00 -5.60
C LYS A 70 19.39 7.15 -5.08
N GLY A 71 19.79 6.23 -4.19
CA GLY A 71 21.07 6.30 -3.49
C GLY A 71 21.10 7.25 -2.28
N GLY A 72 20.00 7.96 -1.98
CA GLY A 72 19.87 8.74 -0.74
C GLY A 72 19.77 7.87 0.51
N SER A 73 19.86 8.47 1.70
CA SER A 73 19.91 7.75 2.98
C SER A 73 18.72 6.83 3.24
N THR A 74 17.49 7.26 2.96
CA THR A 74 16.29 6.43 3.12
C THR A 74 16.27 5.29 2.11
N TYR A 75 16.72 5.53 0.88
CA TYR A 75 16.79 4.51 -0.17
C TYR A 75 17.86 3.44 0.17
N THR A 76 19.03 3.84 0.67
CA THR A 76 20.08 2.89 1.07
C THR A 76 19.69 2.07 2.30
N LYS A 77 18.95 2.64 3.25
CA LYS A 77 18.34 1.87 4.36
C LYS A 77 17.38 0.80 3.82
N VAL A 78 16.53 1.15 2.85
CA VAL A 78 15.61 0.19 2.21
C VAL A 78 16.38 -0.93 1.49
N GLU A 79 17.45 -0.60 0.77
CA GLU A 79 18.29 -1.61 0.11
C GLU A 79 19.05 -2.50 1.08
N ALA A 80 19.60 -1.93 2.16
CA ALA A 80 20.28 -2.70 3.20
C ALA A 80 19.34 -3.70 3.86
N GLU A 81 18.13 -3.27 4.23
CA GLU A 81 17.13 -4.15 4.83
C GLU A 81 16.61 -5.21 3.84
N LEU A 82 16.49 -4.88 2.55
CA LEU A 82 16.18 -5.86 1.51
C LEU A 82 17.24 -6.96 1.42
N THR A 83 18.52 -6.60 1.48
CA THR A 83 19.64 -7.56 1.46
C THR A 83 19.62 -8.41 2.73
N ARG A 84 19.50 -7.78 3.91
CA ARG A 84 19.42 -8.49 5.19
C ARG A 84 18.30 -9.52 5.23
N LEU A 85 17.09 -9.17 4.75
CA LEU A 85 15.95 -10.09 4.73
C LEU A 85 16.12 -11.26 3.75
N ARG A 86 16.90 -11.07 2.67
CA ARG A 86 17.24 -12.15 1.73
C ARG A 86 18.23 -13.12 2.37
N GLU A 87 19.28 -12.60 2.99
CA GLU A 87 20.26 -13.40 3.73
C GLU A 87 19.59 -14.19 4.86
N ASP A 88 18.67 -13.55 5.61
CA ASP A 88 17.88 -14.25 6.65
C ASP A 88 17.03 -15.38 6.05
N ASN A 89 16.42 -15.17 4.87
CA ASN A 89 15.70 -16.23 4.18
C ASN A 89 16.61 -17.38 3.71
N ASP A 90 17.81 -17.08 3.24
CA ASP A 90 18.78 -18.10 2.82
C ASP A 90 19.23 -18.93 4.03
N HIS A 91 19.48 -18.28 5.18
CA HIS A 91 19.74 -18.97 6.43
C HIS A 91 18.58 -19.85 6.90
N ILE A 92 17.34 -19.35 6.82
CA ILE A 92 16.14 -20.13 7.15
C ILE A 92 16.01 -21.36 6.23
N ILE A 93 16.32 -21.23 4.94
CA ILE A 93 16.29 -22.36 4.00
C ILE A 93 17.32 -23.42 4.38
N ALA A 94 18.54 -23.00 4.72
CA ALA A 94 19.58 -23.92 5.17
C ALA A 94 19.15 -24.68 6.43
N GLN A 95 18.65 -23.98 7.45
CA GLN A 95 18.14 -24.59 8.69
C GLN A 95 16.93 -25.52 8.46
N ASP A 96 16.01 -25.15 7.57
CA ASP A 96 14.87 -25.99 7.20
C ASP A 96 15.32 -27.30 6.53
N MET A 97 16.38 -27.26 5.72
CA MET A 97 16.95 -28.46 5.10
C MET A 97 17.60 -29.37 6.14
N GLU A 98 18.42 -28.82 7.04
CA GLU A 98 19.08 -29.58 8.12
C GLU A 98 18.04 -30.25 9.03
N LEU A 99 17.02 -29.50 9.47
CA LEU A 99 15.97 -30.05 10.33
C LEU A 99 15.14 -31.14 9.64
N LYS A 100 14.89 -31.03 8.32
CA LYS A 100 14.22 -32.09 7.56
C LYS A 100 15.03 -33.37 7.48
N GLU A 101 16.35 -33.26 7.35
CA GLU A 101 17.25 -34.41 7.36
C GLU A 101 17.19 -35.11 8.73
N VAL A 102 17.36 -34.36 9.82
CA VAL A 102 17.25 -34.88 11.20
C VAL A 102 15.88 -35.54 11.43
N ARG A 103 14.79 -34.87 11.02
CA ARG A 103 13.43 -35.39 11.10
C ARG A 103 13.28 -36.72 10.37
N SER A 104 13.83 -36.83 9.16
CA SER A 104 13.76 -38.07 8.36
C SER A 104 14.43 -39.25 9.06
N GLY A 105 15.53 -38.99 9.77
CA GLY A 105 16.20 -39.98 10.62
C GLY A 105 15.30 -40.48 11.76
N HIS A 106 14.65 -39.56 12.49
CA HIS A 106 13.73 -39.93 13.56
C HIS A 106 12.47 -40.65 13.06
N VAL A 107 11.92 -40.27 11.91
CA VAL A 107 10.78 -40.99 11.30
C VAL A 107 11.17 -42.41 10.87
N ALA A 108 12.38 -42.61 10.35
CA ALA A 108 12.89 -43.94 10.04
C ALA A 108 13.09 -44.78 11.31
N GLU A 109 13.50 -44.15 12.42
CA GLU A 109 13.62 -44.80 13.73
C GLU A 109 12.25 -45.17 14.31
N GLU A 110 11.27 -44.26 14.25
CA GLU A 110 9.87 -44.50 14.63
C GLU A 110 9.32 -45.76 13.93
N GLN A 111 9.50 -45.85 12.61
CA GLN A 111 9.04 -47.00 11.82
C GLN A 111 9.70 -48.31 12.27
N LYS A 112 11.00 -48.29 12.59
CA LYS A 112 11.70 -49.48 13.11
C LYS A 112 11.14 -49.92 14.46
N ILE A 113 10.86 -48.99 15.36
CA ILE A 113 10.31 -49.28 16.69
C ILE A 113 8.88 -49.83 16.57
N ILE A 114 8.07 -49.26 15.68
CA ILE A 114 6.71 -49.76 15.42
C ILE A 114 6.74 -51.21 14.92
N GLU A 115 7.66 -51.54 14.01
CA GLU A 115 7.79 -52.93 13.52
C GLU A 115 8.31 -53.88 14.61
N GLN A 116 9.20 -53.42 15.50
CA GLN A 116 9.62 -54.17 16.68
C GLN A 116 8.47 -54.44 17.64
N VAL A 117 7.67 -53.42 17.96
CA VAL A 117 6.45 -53.56 18.79
C VAL A 117 5.48 -54.56 18.16
N ARG A 118 5.31 -54.50 16.83
CA ARG A 118 4.43 -55.41 16.10
C ARG A 118 4.90 -56.85 16.12
N THR A 119 6.21 -57.09 16.07
CA THR A 119 6.81 -58.43 16.02
C THR A 119 6.97 -59.06 17.41
N THR A 120 7.36 -58.29 18.43
CA THR A 120 7.57 -58.80 19.80
C THR A 120 6.31 -58.72 20.67
N GLY A 121 5.37 -57.84 20.33
CA GLY A 121 4.15 -57.59 21.11
C GLY A 121 4.37 -56.84 22.43
N ASP A 122 5.62 -56.49 22.77
CA ASP A 122 5.94 -55.91 24.08
C ASP A 122 6.02 -54.38 24.05
N VAL A 123 4.84 -53.77 24.18
CA VAL A 123 4.67 -52.32 24.25
C VAL A 123 5.34 -51.72 25.50
N LYS A 124 5.54 -52.49 26.58
CA LYS A 124 6.16 -51.96 27.81
C LYS A 124 7.65 -51.69 27.63
N VAL A 125 8.34 -52.49 26.81
CA VAL A 125 9.78 -52.35 26.55
C VAL A 125 10.05 -51.26 25.52
N HIS A 126 9.31 -51.25 24.41
CA HIS A 126 9.58 -50.36 23.28
C HIS A 126 8.77 -49.05 23.31
N GLY A 127 7.67 -49.00 24.07
CA GLY A 127 6.77 -47.85 24.17
C GLY A 127 7.41 -46.55 24.67
N PRO A 128 8.24 -46.56 25.74
CA PRO A 128 8.93 -45.36 26.19
C PRO A 128 9.85 -44.75 25.14
N HIS A 129 10.56 -45.58 24.37
CA HIS A 129 11.44 -45.13 23.28
C HIS A 129 10.63 -44.53 22.12
N LEU A 130 9.52 -45.17 21.75
CA LEU A 130 8.61 -44.63 20.73
C LEU A 130 8.06 -43.26 21.12
N ILE A 131 7.67 -43.07 22.38
CA ILE A 131 7.18 -41.77 22.88
C ILE A 131 8.28 -40.70 22.80
N ASP A 132 9.52 -41.04 23.13
CA ASP A 132 10.65 -40.09 23.04
C ASP A 132 10.92 -39.67 21.59
N ILE A 133 10.92 -40.61 20.64
CA ILE A 133 11.09 -40.32 19.22
C ILE A 133 9.93 -39.48 18.68
N LEU A 134 8.69 -39.80 19.03
CA LEU A 134 7.52 -39.02 18.63
C LEU A 134 7.60 -37.58 19.13
N LYS A 135 8.05 -37.35 20.37
CA LYS A 135 8.28 -36.00 20.90
C LYS A 135 9.36 -35.24 20.15
N LYS A 136 10.47 -35.91 19.79
CA LYS A 136 11.53 -35.28 18.96
C LYS A 136 11.01 -34.91 17.57
N ILE A 137 10.21 -35.76 16.94
CA ILE A 137 9.57 -35.46 15.65
C ILE A 137 8.64 -34.25 15.80
N GLU A 138 7.79 -34.25 16.84
CA GLU A 138 6.88 -33.15 17.15
C GLU A 138 7.63 -31.82 17.36
N ASP A 139 8.71 -31.84 18.15
CA ASP A 139 9.56 -30.66 18.40
C ASP A 139 10.17 -30.13 17.11
N ILE A 140 10.69 -31.00 16.24
CA ILE A 140 11.25 -30.59 14.94
C ILE A 140 10.14 -30.05 14.03
N ASP A 141 8.94 -30.65 14.02
CA ASP A 141 7.81 -30.15 13.25
C ASP A 141 7.38 -28.75 13.68
N PHE A 142 7.40 -28.46 14.99
CA PHE A 142 7.17 -27.11 15.49
C PHE A 142 8.27 -26.13 15.08
N GLN A 143 9.53 -26.54 15.09
CA GLN A 143 10.64 -25.71 14.62
C GLN A 143 10.53 -25.39 13.13
N LEU A 144 10.25 -26.41 12.30
CA LEU A 144 10.02 -26.25 10.87
C LEU A 144 8.84 -25.30 10.59
N ALA A 145 7.73 -25.45 11.33
CA ALA A 145 6.60 -24.53 11.22
C ALA A 145 6.96 -23.09 11.58
N GLY A 146 7.75 -22.88 12.65
CA GLY A 146 8.26 -21.58 13.05
C GLY A 146 9.13 -20.92 11.99
N LEU A 147 10.11 -21.65 11.45
CA LEU A 147 10.98 -21.19 10.36
C LEU A 147 10.17 -20.81 9.11
N ARG A 148 9.18 -21.62 8.73
CA ARG A 148 8.32 -21.32 7.57
C ARG A 148 7.45 -20.09 7.78
N CYS A 149 6.95 -19.87 8.99
CA CYS A 149 6.26 -18.64 9.34
C CYS A 149 7.17 -17.42 9.19
N GLN A 150 8.41 -17.48 9.71
CA GLN A 150 9.39 -16.39 9.58
C GLN A 150 9.75 -16.12 8.11
N GLN A 151 10.01 -17.16 7.31
CA GLN A 151 10.31 -17.04 5.88
C GLN A 151 9.17 -16.34 5.11
N LEU A 152 7.92 -16.65 5.46
CA LEU A 152 6.74 -16.02 4.86
C LEU A 152 6.64 -14.53 5.26
N GLU A 153 6.95 -14.18 6.50
CA GLU A 153 7.01 -12.78 6.96
C GLU A 153 8.10 -12.00 6.22
N ASN A 154 9.33 -12.52 6.17
CA ASN A 154 10.43 -11.94 5.43
C ASN A 154 10.09 -11.73 3.94
N SER A 155 9.46 -12.72 3.31
CA SER A 155 9.03 -12.62 1.90
C SER A 155 8.01 -11.50 1.67
N ARG A 156 7.10 -11.27 2.63
CA ARG A 156 6.13 -10.17 2.59
C ARG A 156 6.83 -8.82 2.76
N ASP A 157 7.76 -8.74 3.69
CA ASP A 157 8.53 -7.54 4.00
C ASP A 157 9.46 -7.14 2.84
N ILE A 158 10.15 -8.10 2.22
CA ILE A 158 10.91 -7.90 0.98
C ILE A 158 10.00 -7.32 -0.11
N SER A 159 8.81 -7.90 -0.28
CA SER A 159 7.86 -7.41 -1.27
C SER A 159 7.40 -5.99 -0.97
N LYS A 160 7.24 -5.62 0.31
CA LYS A 160 6.88 -4.27 0.75
C LYS A 160 7.99 -3.27 0.43
N LEU A 161 9.22 -3.56 0.84
CA LEU A 161 10.39 -2.70 0.62
C LEU A 161 10.71 -2.51 -0.87
N LYS A 162 10.54 -3.55 -1.70
CA LYS A 162 10.66 -3.41 -3.16
C LYS A 162 9.70 -2.36 -3.74
N ARG A 163 8.48 -2.26 -3.19
CA ARG A 163 7.50 -1.25 -3.64
C ARG A 163 7.91 0.14 -3.20
N GLU A 164 8.38 0.30 -1.96
CA GLU A 164 8.87 1.60 -1.50
C GLU A 164 10.08 2.07 -2.30
N LYS A 165 10.98 1.14 -2.67
CA LYS A 165 12.08 1.43 -3.58
C LYS A 165 11.58 2.00 -4.93
N VAL A 166 10.67 1.28 -5.59
CA VAL A 166 10.08 1.74 -6.87
C VAL A 166 9.35 3.08 -6.69
N ARG A 167 8.68 3.29 -5.56
CA ARG A 167 8.00 4.53 -5.24
C ARG A 167 8.98 5.71 -5.12
N ILE A 168 10.11 5.53 -4.44
CA ILE A 168 11.17 6.54 -4.37
C ILE A 168 11.67 6.89 -5.78
N GLU A 169 11.99 5.88 -6.58
CA GLU A 169 12.50 6.07 -7.96
C GLU A 169 11.50 6.83 -8.84
N LYS A 170 10.21 6.48 -8.77
CA LYS A 170 9.15 7.17 -9.53
C LYS A 170 8.95 8.60 -9.06
N SER A 171 8.80 8.82 -7.75
CA SER A 171 8.58 10.16 -7.22
C SER A 171 9.80 11.07 -7.45
N GLU A 172 11.02 10.52 -7.47
CA GLU A 172 12.23 11.26 -7.87
C GLU A 172 12.17 11.70 -9.34
N ALA A 173 11.82 10.80 -10.26
CA ALA A 173 11.73 11.11 -11.69
C ALA A 173 10.70 12.22 -11.96
N VAL A 174 9.51 12.10 -11.35
CA VAL A 174 8.43 13.10 -11.45
C VAL A 174 8.90 14.43 -10.88
N ARG A 175 9.47 14.43 -9.68
CA ARG A 175 9.92 15.65 -9.01
C ARG A 175 11.04 16.37 -9.76
N THR A 176 11.95 15.62 -10.36
CA THR A 176 13.05 16.21 -11.15
C THR A 176 12.51 16.99 -12.33
N LEU A 177 11.49 16.48 -13.03
CA LEU A 177 10.85 17.20 -14.13
C LEU A 177 10.10 18.44 -13.64
N ILE A 178 9.39 18.36 -12.50
CA ILE A 178 8.71 19.53 -11.93
C ILE A 178 9.72 20.62 -11.56
N GLU A 179 10.82 20.27 -10.91
CA GLU A 179 11.87 21.23 -10.53
C GLU A 179 12.48 21.90 -11.78
N GLN A 180 12.66 21.15 -12.87
CA GLN A 180 13.10 21.72 -14.15
C GLN A 180 12.06 22.69 -14.75
N VAL A 181 10.76 22.38 -14.66
CA VAL A 181 9.69 23.29 -15.08
C VAL A 181 9.68 24.55 -14.22
N ASP A 182 9.73 24.40 -12.91
CA ASP A 182 9.72 25.51 -11.97
C ASP A 182 10.90 26.45 -12.23
N GLN A 183 12.10 25.90 -12.36
CA GLN A 183 13.31 26.66 -12.69
C GLN A 183 13.20 27.37 -14.04
N ALA A 184 12.73 26.69 -15.08
CA ALA A 184 12.63 27.28 -16.41
C ALA A 184 11.60 28.43 -16.47
N VAL A 185 10.52 28.32 -15.69
CA VAL A 185 9.51 29.38 -15.55
C VAL A 185 10.06 30.56 -14.74
N GLU A 186 10.74 30.32 -13.62
CA GLU A 186 11.34 31.35 -12.78
C GLU A 186 12.43 32.15 -13.50
N GLU A 187 13.28 31.47 -14.28
CA GLU A 187 14.35 32.09 -15.06
C GLU A 187 13.86 32.73 -16.37
N GLY A 188 12.57 32.62 -16.69
CA GLY A 188 12.01 33.18 -17.92
C GLY A 188 12.54 32.51 -19.20
N GLN A 189 13.04 31.27 -19.10
CA GLN A 189 13.62 30.54 -20.22
C GLN A 189 12.57 30.32 -21.34
N SER A 190 13.05 30.24 -22.58
CA SER A 190 12.22 29.96 -23.74
C SER A 190 11.87 28.47 -23.78
N VAL A 191 10.81 28.10 -23.08
CA VAL A 191 10.31 26.72 -23.09
C VAL A 191 9.19 26.64 -24.11
N SER A 192 9.36 25.84 -25.16
CA SER A 192 8.32 25.58 -26.16
C SER A 192 7.43 24.42 -25.73
N GLU A 193 6.15 24.45 -26.10
CA GLU A 193 5.18 23.35 -25.87
C GLU A 193 5.62 22.01 -26.51
N GLY A 194 6.43 22.05 -27.58
CA GLY A 194 7.06 20.87 -28.20
C GLY A 194 8.52 20.64 -27.81
N GLY A 195 8.99 21.29 -26.73
CA GLY A 195 10.39 21.24 -26.31
C GLY A 195 10.77 19.90 -25.65
N PRO A 196 12.06 19.64 -25.41
CA PRO A 196 12.53 18.40 -24.80
C PRO A 196 11.95 18.17 -23.40
N LEU A 197 11.72 19.24 -22.62
CA LEU A 197 11.10 19.15 -21.29
C LEU A 197 9.63 18.73 -21.36
N ALA A 198 8.86 19.32 -22.28
CA ALA A 198 7.45 18.95 -22.50
C ALA A 198 7.33 17.51 -23.03
N GLY A 199 8.22 17.11 -23.94
CA GLY A 199 8.34 15.72 -24.42
C GLY A 199 8.62 14.74 -23.28
N ALA A 200 9.59 15.04 -22.42
CA ALA A 200 9.92 14.18 -21.27
C ALA A 200 8.75 14.04 -20.28
N ILE A 201 7.99 15.11 -20.03
CA ILE A 201 6.78 15.06 -19.21
C ILE A 201 5.71 14.19 -19.89
N SER A 202 5.45 14.40 -21.18
CA SER A 202 4.45 13.65 -21.94
C SER A 202 4.77 12.15 -21.99
N ASP A 203 6.03 11.79 -22.24
CA ASP A 203 6.50 10.41 -22.24
C ASP A 203 6.29 9.74 -20.88
N LEU A 204 6.60 10.44 -19.79
CA LEU A 204 6.41 9.90 -18.43
C LEU A 204 4.93 9.78 -18.08
N VAL A 205 4.10 10.76 -18.46
CA VAL A 205 2.63 10.70 -18.28
C VAL A 205 2.05 9.50 -19.03
N GLN A 206 2.44 9.31 -20.30
CA GLN A 206 1.96 8.18 -21.09
C GLN A 206 2.38 6.85 -20.47
N GLY A 207 3.64 6.72 -20.04
CA GLY A 207 4.11 5.52 -19.35
C GLY A 207 3.34 5.21 -18.05
N LEU A 208 2.94 6.25 -17.30
CA LEU A 208 2.12 6.10 -16.09
C LEU A 208 0.67 5.70 -16.41
N TYR A 209 0.08 6.21 -17.51
CA TYR A 209 -1.23 5.80 -18.00
C TYR A 209 -1.24 4.33 -18.43
N ASP A 210 -0.28 3.92 -19.25
CA ASP A 210 -0.16 2.54 -19.73
C ASP A 210 -0.06 1.56 -18.54
N GLU A 211 0.74 1.92 -17.54
CA GLU A 211 0.85 1.14 -16.31
C GLU A 211 -0.44 1.17 -15.47
N PHE A 212 -1.14 2.31 -15.40
CA PHE A 212 -2.41 2.42 -14.69
C PHE A 212 -3.48 1.51 -15.30
N ASP A 213 -3.61 1.52 -16.63
CA ASP A 213 -4.58 0.73 -17.38
C ASP A 213 -4.28 -0.76 -17.26
N LYS A 214 -3.02 -1.16 -17.44
CA LYS A 214 -2.57 -2.54 -17.22
C LYS A 214 -2.89 -3.04 -15.80
N ASN A 215 -2.67 -2.20 -14.78
CA ASN A 215 -3.01 -2.56 -13.41
C ASN A 215 -4.53 -2.60 -13.18
N ASN A 216 -5.31 -1.80 -13.91
CA ASN A 216 -6.77 -1.81 -13.85
C ASN A 216 -7.36 -3.12 -14.38
N GLU A 217 -6.88 -3.58 -15.52
CA GLU A 217 -7.23 -4.89 -16.08
C GLU A 217 -6.85 -6.01 -15.10
N ALA A 218 -5.62 -6.01 -14.60
CA ALA A 218 -5.15 -7.00 -13.64
C ALA A 218 -5.95 -6.99 -12.32
N ALA A 219 -6.41 -5.82 -11.87
CA ALA A 219 -7.24 -5.68 -10.67
C ALA A 219 -8.65 -6.23 -10.90
N SER A 220 -9.23 -5.98 -12.08
CA SER A 220 -10.52 -6.54 -12.50
C SER A 220 -10.49 -8.06 -12.51
N ASP A 221 -9.46 -8.65 -13.13
CA ASP A 221 -9.32 -10.11 -13.19
C ASP A 221 -9.08 -10.72 -11.81
N THR A 222 -8.21 -10.08 -11.00
CA THR A 222 -7.97 -10.52 -9.62
C THR A 222 -9.26 -10.46 -8.78
N LYS A 223 -10.15 -9.49 -9.03
CA LYS A 223 -11.45 -9.41 -8.36
C LYS A 223 -12.35 -10.59 -8.74
N LYS A 224 -12.45 -10.94 -10.02
CA LYS A 224 -13.20 -12.13 -10.48
C LYS A 224 -12.66 -13.41 -9.82
N ASP A 225 -11.34 -13.53 -9.75
CA ASP A 225 -10.68 -14.66 -9.09
C ASP A 225 -10.99 -14.76 -7.59
N ILE A 226 -11.09 -13.62 -6.90
CA ILE A 226 -11.49 -13.55 -5.49
C ILE A 226 -12.93 -14.04 -5.32
N GLU A 227 -13.86 -13.61 -6.19
CA GLU A 227 -15.26 -14.04 -6.16
C GLU A 227 -15.40 -15.55 -6.40
N ASN A 228 -14.63 -16.10 -7.34
CA ASN A 228 -14.55 -17.54 -7.59
C ASN A 228 -13.99 -18.31 -6.38
N SER A 229 -12.88 -17.84 -5.79
CA SER A 229 -12.29 -18.45 -4.59
C SER A 229 -13.22 -18.37 -3.38
N LEU A 230 -13.97 -17.27 -3.21
CA LEU A 230 -14.98 -17.13 -2.16
C LEU A 230 -16.12 -18.14 -2.32
N SER A 231 -16.62 -18.35 -3.53
CA SER A 231 -17.66 -19.34 -3.82
C SER A 231 -17.19 -20.77 -3.51
N ARG A 232 -15.94 -21.10 -3.88
CA ARG A 232 -15.30 -22.38 -3.50
C ARG A 232 -15.17 -22.52 -2.00
N LEU A 233 -14.70 -21.49 -1.30
CA LEU A 233 -14.52 -21.51 0.16
C LEU A 233 -15.85 -21.71 0.89
N ARG A 234 -16.93 -21.04 0.45
CA ARG A 234 -18.28 -21.24 0.99
C ARG A 234 -18.74 -22.69 0.84
N SER A 235 -18.49 -23.29 -0.32
CA SER A 235 -18.83 -24.69 -0.59
C SER A 235 -18.06 -25.66 0.32
N LEU A 236 -16.76 -25.42 0.53
CA LEU A 236 -15.92 -26.21 1.45
C LEU A 236 -16.37 -26.06 2.92
N VAL A 237 -16.74 -24.85 3.35
CA VAL A 237 -17.29 -24.59 4.70
C VAL A 237 -18.58 -25.39 4.92
N LEU A 238 -19.49 -25.39 3.94
CA LEU A 238 -20.72 -26.20 4.00
C LEU A 238 -20.41 -27.69 4.06
N GLY A 239 -19.51 -28.19 3.20
CA GLY A 239 -19.08 -29.59 3.20
C GLY A 239 -18.48 -30.04 4.54
N ARG A 240 -17.64 -29.20 5.16
CA ARG A 240 -17.08 -29.47 6.50
C ARG A 240 -18.15 -29.43 7.59
N ARG A 241 -19.11 -28.50 7.52
CA ARG A 241 -20.22 -28.39 8.49
C ARG A 241 -21.10 -29.64 8.48
N VAL A 242 -21.38 -30.23 7.31
CA VAL A 242 -22.16 -31.47 7.18
C VAL A 242 -21.47 -32.66 7.84
N ARG A 243 -20.13 -32.67 7.89
CA ARG A 243 -19.31 -33.78 8.42
C ARG A 243 -18.79 -33.54 9.83
N ARG A 244 -19.37 -32.56 10.55
CA ARG A 244 -18.93 -32.17 11.90
C ARG A 244 -18.92 -33.37 12.85
N GLY A 245 -17.83 -33.53 13.60
CA GLY A 245 -17.68 -34.58 14.63
C GLY A 245 -17.11 -35.91 14.11
N ARG A 246 -16.82 -36.05 12.81
CA ARG A 246 -16.13 -37.22 12.26
C ARG A 246 -14.64 -36.93 12.11
N ILE A 247 -13.80 -37.68 12.81
CA ILE A 247 -12.35 -37.64 12.61
C ILE A 247 -12.01 -38.76 11.63
N ASN A 248 -11.98 -38.45 10.34
CA ASN A 248 -11.57 -39.36 9.28
C ASN A 248 -10.74 -38.61 8.22
N SER A 249 -10.00 -39.35 7.40
CA SER A 249 -9.08 -38.79 6.40
C SER A 249 -9.75 -37.79 5.45
N GLU A 250 -11.01 -38.03 5.07
CA GLU A 250 -11.75 -37.10 4.21
C GLU A 250 -12.09 -35.77 4.89
N THR A 251 -12.39 -35.79 6.19
CA THR A 251 -12.72 -34.56 6.96
C THR A 251 -11.46 -33.73 7.19
N GLU A 252 -10.32 -34.38 7.43
CA GLU A 252 -9.01 -33.72 7.51
C GLU A 252 -8.59 -33.15 6.15
N ALA A 253 -8.79 -33.89 5.05
CA ALA A 253 -8.54 -33.40 3.70
C ALA A 253 -9.38 -32.15 3.38
N LEU A 254 -10.66 -32.14 3.73
CA LEU A 254 -11.51 -30.94 3.61
C LEU A 254 -11.02 -29.78 4.48
N GLY A 255 -10.52 -30.08 5.68
CA GLY A 255 -9.87 -29.12 6.56
C GLY A 255 -8.66 -28.46 5.89
N GLY A 256 -7.75 -29.26 5.34
CA GLY A 256 -6.58 -28.78 4.59
C GLY A 256 -6.97 -27.97 3.34
N GLN A 257 -7.95 -28.42 2.57
CA GLN A 257 -8.46 -27.68 1.41
C GLN A 257 -9.08 -26.33 1.79
N LEU A 258 -9.79 -26.26 2.91
CA LEU A 258 -10.40 -25.03 3.41
C LEU A 258 -9.33 -24.02 3.83
N VAL A 259 -8.33 -24.47 4.59
CA VAL A 259 -7.18 -23.64 5.00
C VAL A 259 -6.40 -23.15 3.77
N SER A 260 -6.11 -24.05 2.82
CA SER A 260 -5.43 -23.70 1.56
C SER A 260 -6.22 -22.67 0.75
N SER A 261 -7.54 -22.88 0.59
CA SER A 261 -8.43 -21.95 -0.13
C SER A 261 -8.53 -20.59 0.57
N PHE A 262 -8.55 -20.56 1.90
CA PHE A 262 -8.52 -19.31 2.67
C PHE A 262 -7.22 -18.53 2.44
N TYR A 263 -6.06 -19.20 2.50
CA TYR A 263 -4.78 -18.53 2.24
C TYR A 263 -4.63 -18.11 0.79
N GLU A 264 -5.18 -18.86 -0.18
CA GLU A 264 -5.25 -18.45 -1.58
C GLU A 264 -6.06 -17.15 -1.74
N LEU A 265 -7.25 -17.10 -1.14
CA LEU A 265 -8.09 -15.91 -1.12
C LEU A 265 -7.38 -14.72 -0.47
N GLN A 266 -6.71 -14.94 0.67
CA GLN A 266 -5.93 -13.91 1.35
C GLN A 266 -4.83 -13.35 0.43
N ARG A 267 -4.06 -14.22 -0.25
CA ARG A 267 -3.02 -13.81 -1.21
C ARG A 267 -3.59 -12.99 -2.36
N LYS A 268 -4.73 -13.40 -2.92
CA LYS A 268 -5.42 -12.66 -4.00
C LYS A 268 -5.90 -11.30 -3.52
N ASN A 269 -6.48 -11.22 -2.31
CA ASN A 269 -6.90 -9.93 -1.72
C ASN A 269 -5.70 -8.99 -1.48
N THR A 270 -4.57 -9.51 -0.99
CA THR A 270 -3.32 -8.74 -0.87
C THR A 270 -2.78 -8.30 -2.24
N LYS A 271 -2.91 -9.13 -3.29
CA LYS A 271 -2.58 -8.73 -4.67
C LYS A 271 -3.47 -7.57 -5.13
N LEU A 272 -4.78 -7.65 -4.90
CA LEU A 272 -5.72 -6.58 -5.26
C LEU A 272 -5.39 -5.26 -4.54
N GLY A 273 -5.06 -5.32 -3.25
CA GLY A 273 -4.59 -4.14 -2.50
C GLY A 273 -3.36 -3.50 -3.16
N ARG A 274 -2.33 -4.31 -3.45
CA ARG A 274 -1.11 -3.84 -4.11
C ARG A 274 -1.35 -3.18 -5.47
N LEU A 275 -2.23 -3.74 -6.30
CA LEU A 275 -2.57 -3.16 -7.60
C LEU A 275 -3.22 -1.78 -7.43
N ARG A 276 -4.14 -1.66 -6.46
CA ARG A 276 -4.78 -0.37 -6.14
C ARG A 276 -3.81 0.66 -5.59
N ASP A 277 -2.84 0.24 -4.78
CA ASP A 277 -1.81 1.13 -4.27
C ASP A 277 -0.97 1.72 -5.42
N VAL A 278 -0.60 0.90 -6.42
CA VAL A 278 0.11 1.36 -7.62
C VAL A 278 -0.76 2.29 -8.46
N GLN A 279 -2.05 1.96 -8.66
CA GLN A 279 -2.98 2.83 -9.37
C GLN A 279 -3.13 4.20 -8.68
N ALA A 280 -3.24 4.22 -7.35
CA ALA A 280 -3.33 5.45 -6.58
C ALA A 280 -2.05 6.30 -6.70
N LEU A 281 -0.88 5.66 -6.68
CA LEU A 281 0.39 6.33 -6.90
C LEU A 281 0.46 6.92 -8.32
N ASN A 282 0.20 6.12 -9.35
CA ASN A 282 0.25 6.57 -10.74
C ASN A 282 -0.73 7.72 -10.98
N ALA A 283 -1.97 7.61 -10.50
CA ALA A 283 -2.94 8.70 -10.60
C ALA A 283 -2.44 9.99 -9.93
N LYS A 284 -1.79 9.89 -8.77
CA LYS A 284 -1.19 11.05 -8.09
C LYS A 284 -0.09 11.68 -8.95
N GLU A 285 0.85 10.88 -9.45
CA GLU A 285 1.99 11.37 -10.22
C GLU A 285 1.57 11.95 -11.59
N ILE A 286 0.61 11.31 -12.29
CA ILE A 286 0.00 11.82 -13.52
C ILE A 286 -0.56 13.23 -13.28
N ASN A 287 -1.43 13.38 -12.27
CA ASN A 287 -2.02 14.68 -11.97
C ASN A 287 -0.96 15.76 -11.68
N VAL A 288 0.16 15.40 -11.05
CA VAL A 288 1.24 16.35 -10.78
C VAL A 288 1.97 16.75 -12.08
N LEU A 289 2.28 15.78 -12.94
CA LEU A 289 2.93 16.02 -14.22
C LEU A 289 2.05 16.83 -15.19
N GLU A 290 0.75 16.52 -15.28
CA GLU A 290 -0.21 17.29 -16.10
C GLU A 290 -0.25 18.76 -15.68
N ARG A 291 -0.21 19.04 -14.37
CA ARG A 291 -0.13 20.43 -13.89
C ARG A 291 1.19 21.10 -14.23
N ALA A 292 2.30 20.38 -14.18
CA ALA A 292 3.59 20.90 -14.63
C ALA A 292 3.57 21.21 -16.13
N MET A 293 2.90 20.39 -16.93
CA MET A 293 2.68 20.60 -18.36
C MET A 293 1.80 21.84 -18.61
N ASP A 294 0.66 21.97 -17.92
CA ASP A 294 -0.21 23.15 -17.99
C ASP A 294 0.55 24.43 -17.63
N LYS A 295 1.39 24.37 -16.60
CA LYS A 295 2.26 25.48 -16.18
C LYS A 295 3.22 25.90 -17.29
N LEU A 296 3.88 24.93 -17.91
CA LEU A 296 4.82 25.16 -19.01
C LEU A 296 4.13 25.76 -20.23
N SER A 297 2.97 25.21 -20.63
CA SER A 297 2.18 25.72 -21.76
C SER A 297 1.68 27.14 -21.53
N ARG A 298 1.20 27.44 -20.31
CA ARG A 298 0.75 28.80 -19.95
C ARG A 298 1.91 29.79 -19.96
N HIS A 299 3.08 29.42 -19.44
CA HIS A 299 4.29 30.25 -19.50
C HIS A 299 4.71 30.55 -20.94
N ALA A 300 4.74 29.54 -21.81
CA ALA A 300 5.05 29.70 -23.23
C ALA A 300 4.09 30.68 -23.90
N ARG A 301 2.77 30.50 -23.67
CA ARG A 301 1.73 31.39 -24.22
C ARG A 301 1.89 32.83 -23.76
N VAL A 302 2.04 33.08 -22.46
CA VAL A 302 2.20 34.43 -21.90
C VAL A 302 3.42 35.11 -22.49
N ARG A 303 4.53 34.39 -22.59
CA ARG A 303 5.76 34.89 -23.20
C ARG A 303 5.55 35.23 -24.68
N ASP A 304 4.91 34.36 -25.45
CA ASP A 304 4.66 34.60 -26.88
C ASP A 304 3.76 35.82 -27.10
N LEU A 305 2.77 36.05 -26.24
CA LEU A 305 1.93 37.25 -26.27
C LEU A 305 2.76 38.53 -26.02
N ILE A 306 3.66 38.49 -25.03
CA ILE A 306 4.57 39.60 -24.72
C ILE A 306 5.51 39.87 -25.90
N GLN A 307 6.07 38.83 -26.51
CA GLN A 307 6.98 38.95 -27.66
C GLN A 307 6.28 39.47 -28.91
N ALA A 308 5.04 39.04 -29.16
CA ALA A 308 4.23 39.52 -30.27
C ALA A 308 3.75 40.97 -30.08
N LYS A 309 3.84 41.52 -28.86
CA LYS A 309 3.34 42.85 -28.47
C LYS A 309 1.86 43.08 -28.85
N ASP A 310 1.07 42.01 -28.81
CA ASP A 310 -0.37 42.07 -29.12
C ASP A 310 -1.14 42.54 -27.89
N VAL A 311 -1.29 43.86 -27.76
CA VAL A 311 -1.92 44.51 -26.61
C VAL A 311 -3.32 43.97 -26.33
N GLN A 312 -4.14 43.76 -27.38
CA GLN A 312 -5.51 43.28 -27.21
C GLN A 312 -5.54 41.87 -26.63
N LYS A 313 -4.66 40.98 -27.10
CA LYS A 313 -4.58 39.62 -26.56
C LYS A 313 -3.96 39.58 -25.16
N MET A 314 -2.98 40.44 -24.87
CA MET A 314 -2.43 40.57 -23.52
C MET A 314 -3.48 41.05 -22.51
N GLU A 315 -4.31 42.03 -22.87
CA GLU A 315 -5.42 42.49 -22.03
C GLU A 315 -6.48 41.40 -21.82
N ALA A 316 -6.81 40.65 -22.87
CA ALA A 316 -7.75 39.53 -22.78
C ALA A 316 -7.24 38.41 -21.85
N GLU A 317 -5.98 38.01 -22.00
CA GLU A 317 -5.35 36.99 -21.14
C GLU A 317 -5.25 37.48 -19.68
N ALA A 318 -4.91 38.76 -19.47
CA ALA A 318 -4.86 39.36 -18.14
C ALA A 318 -6.24 39.39 -17.46
N ALA A 319 -7.31 39.67 -18.22
CA ALA A 319 -8.68 39.61 -17.71
C ALA A 319 -9.09 38.17 -17.35
N GLN A 320 -8.72 37.19 -18.19
CA GLN A 320 -8.97 35.77 -17.93
C GLN A 320 -8.25 35.29 -16.66
N LEU A 321 -6.95 35.58 -16.52
CA LEU A 321 -6.18 35.21 -15.33
C LEU A 321 -6.77 35.82 -14.06
N TRP A 322 -7.26 37.06 -14.13
CA TRP A 322 -7.94 37.68 -13.00
C TRP A 322 -9.21 36.95 -12.59
N GLU A 323 -10.02 36.52 -13.57
CA GLU A 323 -11.21 35.71 -13.31
C GLU A 323 -10.85 34.36 -12.68
N GLU A 324 -9.86 33.66 -13.23
CA GLU A 324 -9.35 32.40 -12.69
C GLU A 324 -8.87 32.55 -11.24
N ILE A 325 -8.14 33.62 -10.91
CA ILE A 325 -7.72 33.94 -9.53
C ILE A 325 -8.93 34.07 -8.59
N GLN A 326 -10.01 34.73 -9.02
CA GLN A 326 -11.22 34.87 -8.20
C GLN A 326 -11.95 33.53 -8.01
N GLN A 327 -12.04 32.71 -9.06
CA GLN A 327 -12.63 31.37 -8.99
C GLN A 327 -11.84 30.48 -8.02
N VAL A 328 -10.51 30.48 -8.11
CA VAL A 328 -9.63 29.75 -7.20
C VAL A 328 -9.80 30.23 -5.76
N ARG A 329 -9.92 31.54 -5.54
CA ARG A 329 -10.14 32.11 -4.20
C ARG A 329 -11.46 31.63 -3.57
N ALA A 330 -12.54 31.55 -4.35
CA ALA A 330 -13.81 31.01 -3.87
C ALA A 330 -13.68 29.53 -3.50
N ALA A 331 -13.06 28.72 -4.37
CA ALA A 331 -12.82 27.30 -4.11
C ALA A 331 -11.93 27.05 -2.88
N LEU A 332 -10.93 27.90 -2.64
CA LEU A 332 -10.10 27.85 -1.43
C LEU A 332 -10.93 28.04 -0.16
N ALA A 333 -11.83 29.03 -0.14
CA ALA A 333 -12.68 29.29 1.02
C ALA A 333 -13.59 28.10 1.36
N ASP A 334 -14.20 27.48 0.34
CA ASP A 334 -15.05 26.29 0.51
C ASP A 334 -14.25 25.11 1.08
N LEU A 335 -13.03 24.88 0.56
CA LEU A 335 -12.16 23.81 1.03
C LEU A 335 -11.61 24.04 2.45
N GLU A 336 -11.33 25.30 2.82
CA GLU A 336 -10.93 25.65 4.18
C GLU A 336 -12.05 25.35 5.18
N ALA A 337 -13.29 25.72 4.85
CA ALA A 337 -14.46 25.40 5.66
C ALA A 337 -14.67 23.88 5.78
N ALA A 338 -14.57 23.14 4.67
CA ALA A 338 -14.67 21.68 4.67
C ALA A 338 -13.56 21.03 5.52
N ARG A 339 -12.32 21.50 5.40
CA ARG A 339 -11.19 21.00 6.21
C ARG A 339 -11.46 21.21 7.70
N ALA A 340 -11.89 22.40 8.10
CA ALA A 340 -12.18 22.72 9.50
C ALA A 340 -13.28 21.80 10.07
N LYS A 341 -14.32 21.53 9.27
CA LYS A 341 -15.38 20.58 9.64
C LYS A 341 -14.83 19.17 9.86
N HIS A 342 -14.03 18.65 8.94
CA HIS A 342 -13.46 17.29 9.07
C HIS A 342 -12.48 17.17 10.25
N ALA A 343 -11.69 18.22 10.50
CA ALA A 343 -10.83 18.27 11.68
C ALA A 343 -11.64 18.21 12.98
N GLN A 344 -12.78 18.92 13.06
CA GLN A 344 -13.68 18.86 14.21
C GLN A 344 -14.31 17.46 14.36
N GLU A 345 -14.79 16.86 13.27
CA GLU A 345 -15.35 15.50 13.29
C GLU A 345 -14.31 14.46 13.77
N ALA A 346 -13.06 14.61 13.37
CA ALA A 346 -11.95 13.76 13.82
C ALA A 346 -11.66 13.96 15.31
N ALA A 347 -11.60 15.20 15.79
CA ALA A 347 -11.41 15.53 17.21
C ALA A 347 -12.53 14.92 18.06
N ASP A 348 -13.79 15.12 17.67
CA ASP A 348 -14.96 14.57 18.36
C ASP A 348 -14.92 13.03 18.43
N ALA A 349 -14.50 12.37 17.35
CA ALA A 349 -14.38 10.91 17.32
C ALA A 349 -13.24 10.42 18.24
N VAL A 350 -12.11 11.13 18.28
CA VAL A 350 -10.99 10.84 19.20
C VAL A 350 -11.44 10.97 20.65
N ASP A 351 -12.14 12.05 20.99
CA ASP A 351 -12.58 12.31 22.36
C ASP A 351 -13.56 11.22 22.84
N ARG A 352 -14.48 10.80 21.99
CA ARG A 352 -15.38 9.67 22.29
C ARG A 352 -14.63 8.35 22.46
N LEU A 353 -13.66 8.06 21.58
CA LEU A 353 -12.86 6.83 21.67
C LEU A 353 -11.94 6.80 22.89
N ARG A 354 -11.58 7.97 23.44
CA ARG A 354 -10.78 8.12 24.66
C ARG A 354 -11.61 8.17 25.94
N ALA A 355 -12.94 8.29 25.83
CA ALA A 355 -13.82 8.29 26.99
C ALA A 355 -13.63 6.99 27.81
N PRO A 356 -13.64 7.05 29.16
CA PRO A 356 -13.40 5.88 30.00
C PRO A 356 -14.32 4.68 29.71
N SER A 357 -15.54 4.94 29.24
CA SER A 357 -16.52 3.92 28.87
C SER A 357 -16.18 3.16 27.57
N MET A 358 -15.37 3.73 26.68
CA MET A 358 -15.00 3.15 25.39
C MET A 358 -13.52 2.80 25.28
N LEU A 359 -12.71 3.28 26.22
CA LEU A 359 -11.27 3.08 26.26
C LEU A 359 -10.93 1.58 26.37
N GLY A 360 -10.18 1.06 25.41
CA GLY A 360 -9.76 -0.34 25.38
C GLY A 360 -10.86 -1.34 25.04
N VAL A 361 -12.09 -0.90 24.78
CA VAL A 361 -13.22 -1.77 24.42
C VAL A 361 -13.32 -1.92 22.90
N VAL A 362 -13.66 -3.13 22.45
CA VAL A 362 -13.91 -3.46 21.05
C VAL A 362 -15.36 -3.92 20.89
N THR A 363 -16.26 -2.95 20.70
CA THR A 363 -17.67 -3.15 20.33
C THR A 363 -17.93 -2.69 18.88
N PRO A 364 -19.06 -3.08 18.26
CA PRO A 364 -19.49 -2.53 16.98
C PRO A 364 -19.49 -1.00 16.93
N GLU A 365 -19.99 -0.35 17.99
CA GLU A 365 -20.04 1.12 18.11
C GLU A 365 -18.64 1.75 18.10
N THR A 366 -17.70 1.20 18.88
CA THR A 366 -16.30 1.66 18.84
C THR A 366 -15.62 1.35 17.50
N GLY A 367 -16.11 0.34 16.77
CA GLY A 367 -15.71 0.04 15.40
C GLY A 367 -16.15 1.14 14.44
N GLU A 368 -17.44 1.48 14.45
CA GLU A 368 -18.02 2.55 13.63
C GLU A 368 -17.37 3.92 13.91
N LEU A 369 -17.07 4.23 15.18
CA LEU A 369 -16.35 5.45 15.55
C LEU A 369 -14.93 5.49 14.99
N ARG A 370 -14.20 4.36 15.01
CA ARG A 370 -12.85 4.28 14.41
C ARG A 370 -12.91 4.42 12.89
N GLU A 371 -13.92 3.85 12.24
CA GLU A 371 -14.13 4.03 10.81
C GLU A 371 -14.43 5.49 10.46
N ARG A 372 -15.28 6.15 11.26
CA ARG A 372 -15.58 7.58 11.09
C ARG A 372 -14.33 8.44 11.29
N LEU A 373 -13.53 8.16 12.31
CA LEU A 373 -12.26 8.84 12.54
C LEU A 373 -11.33 8.72 11.33
N ILE A 374 -11.15 7.50 10.81
CA ILE A 374 -10.31 7.26 9.63
C ILE A 374 -10.85 8.02 8.41
N ALA A 375 -12.16 8.04 8.21
CA ALA A 375 -12.78 8.76 7.11
C ALA A 375 -12.55 10.28 7.24
N SER A 376 -12.83 10.89 8.40
CA SER A 376 -12.64 12.33 8.62
C SER A 376 -11.18 12.75 8.49
N LEU A 377 -10.23 11.98 9.03
CA LEU A 377 -8.80 12.25 8.86
C LEU A 377 -8.36 12.20 7.38
N ARG A 378 -8.92 11.26 6.61
CA ARG A 378 -8.61 11.13 5.19
C ARG A 378 -9.20 12.28 4.37
N GLU A 379 -10.42 12.70 4.66
CA GLU A 379 -11.01 13.88 4.01
C GLU A 379 -10.25 15.16 4.38
N GLU A 380 -9.81 15.31 5.65
CA GLU A 380 -8.96 16.42 6.06
C GLU A 380 -7.63 16.46 5.27
N GLU A 381 -6.96 15.31 5.14
CA GLU A 381 -5.74 15.16 4.34
C GLU A 381 -5.97 15.56 2.88
N LEU A 382 -7.07 15.08 2.27
CA LEU A 382 -7.43 15.41 0.88
C LEU A 382 -7.71 16.91 0.71
N CYS A 383 -8.43 17.53 1.65
CA CYS A 383 -8.65 18.97 1.66
C CYS A 383 -7.32 19.73 1.76
N ALA A 384 -6.44 19.35 2.69
CA ALA A 384 -5.14 19.99 2.87
C ALA A 384 -4.28 19.89 1.59
N SER A 385 -4.26 18.73 0.95
CA SER A 385 -3.55 18.53 -0.33
C SER A 385 -4.12 19.42 -1.44
N ARG A 386 -5.45 19.47 -1.59
CA ARG A 386 -6.11 20.33 -2.60
C ARG A 386 -5.87 21.82 -2.35
N LEU A 387 -5.88 22.26 -1.09
CA LEU A 387 -5.58 23.65 -0.72
C LEU A 387 -4.17 24.04 -1.13
N ALA A 388 -3.17 23.19 -0.90
CA ALA A 388 -1.79 23.46 -1.31
C ALA A 388 -1.68 23.65 -2.83
N VAL A 389 -2.38 22.81 -3.59
CA VAL A 389 -2.42 22.86 -5.05
C VAL A 389 -3.04 24.16 -5.56
N LEU A 390 -4.23 24.51 -5.07
CA LEU A 390 -4.94 25.70 -5.50
C LEU A 390 -4.17 26.99 -5.14
N ARG A 391 -3.50 27.02 -3.98
CA ARG A 391 -2.62 28.14 -3.62
C ARG A 391 -1.41 28.25 -4.53
N GLY A 392 -0.84 27.11 -4.94
CA GLY A 392 0.22 27.09 -5.95
C GLY A 392 -0.24 27.67 -7.28
N ALA A 393 -1.40 27.22 -7.78
CA ALA A 393 -2.01 27.76 -9.01
C ALA A 393 -2.31 29.26 -8.90
N GLN A 394 -2.91 29.70 -7.78
CA GLN A 394 -3.19 31.12 -7.54
C GLN A 394 -1.91 31.97 -7.56
N ALA A 395 -0.84 31.52 -6.91
CA ALA A 395 0.43 32.24 -6.90
C ALA A 395 1.03 32.36 -8.31
N GLN A 396 0.92 31.29 -9.10
CA GLN A 396 1.39 31.26 -10.48
C GLN A 396 0.58 32.21 -11.39
N ASP A 397 -0.75 32.21 -11.27
CA ASP A 397 -1.60 33.11 -12.05
C ASP A 397 -1.33 34.58 -11.72
N ILE A 398 -1.07 34.90 -10.44
CA ILE A 398 -0.65 36.23 -10.00
C ILE A 398 0.68 36.63 -10.65
N MET A 399 1.65 35.70 -10.72
CA MET A 399 2.94 35.95 -11.36
C MET A 399 2.78 36.24 -12.86
N PHE A 400 2.02 35.41 -13.59
CA PHE A 400 1.76 35.64 -15.02
C PHE A 400 0.99 36.93 -15.28
N LEU A 401 0.00 37.24 -14.44
CA LEU A 401 -0.72 38.51 -14.50
C LEU A 401 0.24 39.70 -14.30
N GLY A 402 1.17 39.59 -13.35
CA GLY A 402 2.21 40.59 -13.12
C GLY A 402 3.10 40.81 -14.35
N GLN A 403 3.53 39.73 -15.01
CA GLN A 403 4.33 39.80 -16.25
C GLN A 403 3.58 40.50 -17.39
N LEU A 404 2.31 40.12 -17.63
CA LEU A 404 1.49 40.76 -18.66
C LEU A 404 1.25 42.24 -18.36
N ARG A 405 0.96 42.59 -17.10
CA ARG A 405 0.73 43.98 -16.69
C ARG A 405 1.99 44.83 -16.82
N ALA A 406 3.17 44.27 -16.53
CA ALA A 406 4.43 44.97 -16.75
C ALA A 406 4.67 45.23 -18.24
N ALA A 407 4.47 44.22 -19.09
CA ALA A 407 4.64 44.35 -20.54
C ALA A 407 3.63 45.32 -21.19
N LEU A 408 2.43 45.48 -20.62
CA LEU A 408 1.43 46.46 -21.08
C LEU A 408 1.79 47.92 -20.72
N LEU A 409 2.75 48.14 -19.82
CA LEU A 409 3.22 49.48 -19.43
C LEU A 409 4.45 49.95 -20.21
N GLU A 410 5.13 49.04 -20.91
CA GLU A 410 6.25 49.29 -21.83
C GLU A 410 5.77 49.55 -23.27
#